data_AF-A0A9W8H821-F1
#
_entry.id   AF-A0A9W8H821-F1
#
_cell.length_a   1.000
_cell.length_b   1.000
_cell.length_c   1.000
_cell.angle_alpha   90.00
_cell.angle_beta   90.00
_cell.angle_gamma   90.00
#
_symmetry.space_group_name_H-M   'P 1'
#
loop_
_entity.id
_entity.type
_entity.pdbx_description
1 polymer ?
#
loop_
_entity_poly.entity_id
_entity_poly.type
_entity_poly.pdbx_seq_one_letter_code
_entity_poly.pdbx_strand_id
1 'polypeptide(L)'
;QQQQQQQQQQQQQQQKQQQQQQKQQQKQQQQQQKQPAAKGPSTGGIQIKGTAPQPAVPVAANGHGQAAPRAPAQAGRAKPSSPCQPPAQTRPATPPSPSPMSRASSGESRTQQQPGTTPSSYLRRQYEVYDEDRGRHVFSVNIPYSEGRFSPIHVHEKDDLGKLAAKFARIWRLHSKEQRIKRMLVKMKAVMLEDPL
;
A
#
# COMPACT_ATOMS: atom_id res chain seq x y z
N GLN A 1 20.63 -51.79 -20.85
CA GLN A 1 21.39 -50.55 -20.58
C GLN A 1 21.24 -49.50 -21.67
N GLN A 2 21.32 -49.84 -22.97
CA GLN A 2 21.24 -48.85 -24.07
C GLN A 2 19.93 -48.03 -24.08
N GLN A 3 18.79 -48.66 -23.79
CA GLN A 3 17.49 -47.97 -23.73
C GLN A 3 17.40 -46.93 -22.60
N GLN A 4 18.04 -47.19 -21.45
CA GLN A 4 18.08 -46.25 -20.32
C GLN A 4 18.95 -45.02 -20.64
N GLN A 5 20.05 -45.22 -21.37
CA GLN A 5 20.90 -44.12 -21.83
C GLN A 5 20.18 -43.23 -22.85
N GLN A 6 19.39 -43.81 -23.75
CA GLN A 6 18.59 -43.06 -24.72
C GLN A 6 17.49 -42.23 -24.04
N GLN A 7 16.82 -42.77 -23.02
CA GLN A 7 15.79 -42.04 -22.26
C GLN A 7 16.40 -40.86 -21.47
N GLN A 8 17.59 -41.03 -20.89
CA GLN A 8 18.28 -39.96 -20.18
C GLN A 8 18.72 -38.83 -21.13
N GLN A 9 19.16 -39.18 -22.35
CA GLN A 9 19.53 -38.20 -23.36
C GLN A 9 18.33 -37.38 -23.85
N GLN A 10 17.17 -38.02 -24.01
CA GLN A 10 15.93 -37.35 -24.42
C GLN A 10 15.43 -36.38 -23.34
N GLN A 11 15.55 -36.75 -22.05
CA GLN A 11 15.16 -35.88 -20.93
C GLN A 11 16.08 -34.64 -20.84
N GLN A 12 17.38 -34.80 -21.11
CA GLN A 12 18.32 -33.69 -21.14
C GLN A 12 18.03 -32.71 -22.31
N GLN A 13 17.54 -33.22 -23.43
CA GLN A 13 17.17 -32.41 -24.59
C GLN A 13 15.91 -31.57 -24.33
N GLN A 14 14.90 -32.14 -23.67
CA GLN A 14 13.71 -31.38 -23.22
C GLN A 14 14.08 -30.25 -22.25
N GLN A 15 14.99 -30.51 -21.30
CA GLN A 15 15.40 -29.51 -20.33
C GLN A 15 16.12 -28.32 -21.00
N LYS A 16 16.98 -28.59 -21.99
CA LYS A 16 17.61 -27.53 -22.80
C LYS A 16 16.59 -26.69 -23.57
N GLN A 17 15.57 -27.33 -24.16
CA GLN A 17 14.56 -26.61 -24.95
C GLN A 17 13.70 -25.69 -24.06
N GLN A 18 13.34 -26.14 -22.86
CA GLN A 18 12.58 -25.34 -21.90
C GLN A 18 13.39 -24.12 -21.40
N GLN A 19 14.69 -24.30 -21.17
CA GLN A 19 15.59 -23.22 -20.77
C GLN A 19 15.80 -22.18 -21.89
N GLN A 20 15.77 -22.62 -23.15
CA GLN A 20 15.86 -21.72 -24.31
C GLN A 20 14.59 -20.87 -24.48
N GLN A 21 13.40 -21.43 -24.25
CA GLN A 21 12.14 -20.67 -24.24
C GLN A 21 12.11 -19.60 -23.13
N GLN A 22 12.57 -19.91 -21.91
CA GLN A 22 12.64 -18.91 -20.83
C GLN A 22 13.56 -17.73 -21.20
N LYS A 23 14.73 -18.01 -21.81
CA LYS A 23 15.62 -16.93 -22.27
C LYS A 23 14.99 -16.06 -23.35
N GLN A 24 14.16 -16.63 -24.22
CA GLN A 24 13.50 -15.87 -25.28
C GLN A 24 12.40 -14.94 -24.71
N GLN A 25 11.62 -15.40 -23.71
CA GLN A 25 10.65 -14.54 -23.01
C GLN A 25 11.34 -13.38 -22.25
N GLN A 26 12.49 -13.64 -21.61
CA GLN A 26 13.22 -12.59 -20.90
C GLN A 26 13.76 -11.51 -21.84
N LYS A 27 14.18 -11.88 -23.06
CA LYS A 27 14.63 -10.91 -24.08
C LYS A 27 13.50 -10.03 -24.59
N GLN A 28 12.28 -10.55 -24.72
CA GLN A 28 11.12 -9.77 -25.15
C GLN A 28 10.71 -8.71 -24.11
N GLN A 29 10.76 -9.03 -22.80
CA GLN A 29 10.47 -8.04 -21.75
C GLN A 29 11.48 -6.89 -21.71
N GLN A 30 12.76 -7.15 -21.99
CA GLN A 30 13.77 -6.07 -22.04
C GLN A 30 13.57 -5.11 -23.22
N GLN A 31 12.97 -5.53 -24.33
CA GLN A 31 12.72 -4.62 -25.45
C GLN A 31 11.57 -3.64 -25.18
N GLN A 32 10.55 -4.03 -24.42
CA GLN A 32 9.44 -3.11 -24.10
C GLN A 32 9.84 -2.03 -23.09
N GLN A 33 10.78 -2.30 -22.18
CA GLN A 33 11.20 -1.30 -21.19
C GLN A 33 12.13 -0.21 -21.74
N LYS A 34 12.61 -0.37 -22.99
CA LYS A 34 13.44 0.63 -23.68
C LYS A 34 12.65 1.63 -24.52
N GLN A 35 11.32 1.74 -24.38
CA GLN A 35 10.64 2.89 -24.96
C GLN A 35 11.01 4.14 -24.15
N PRO A 36 11.69 5.12 -24.78
CA PRO A 36 12.02 6.37 -24.11
C PRO A 36 10.71 7.09 -23.79
N ALA A 37 10.53 7.45 -22.51
CA ALA A 37 9.47 8.34 -22.10
C ALA A 37 9.60 9.64 -22.90
N ALA A 38 8.75 9.79 -23.92
CA ALA A 38 8.65 11.03 -24.67
C ALA A 38 8.29 12.11 -23.66
N LYS A 39 9.22 13.04 -23.45
CA LYS A 39 9.00 14.28 -22.70
C LYS A 39 7.80 14.96 -23.33
N GLY A 40 6.65 14.88 -22.68
CA GLY A 40 5.47 15.63 -23.06
C GLY A 40 5.81 17.12 -23.08
N PRO A 41 5.42 17.86 -24.13
CA PRO A 41 5.68 19.29 -24.21
C PRO A 41 4.95 20.01 -23.08
N SER A 42 5.71 20.85 -22.37
CA SER A 42 5.19 21.91 -21.50
C SER A 42 4.39 22.88 -22.36
N THR A 43 3.08 22.65 -22.51
CA THR A 43 2.19 23.56 -23.23
C THR A 43 1.33 24.32 -22.23
N GLY A 44 1.67 25.60 -22.08
CA GLY A 44 0.68 26.67 -21.94
C GLY A 44 0.12 26.90 -20.54
N GLY A 45 0.71 27.85 -19.83
CA GLY A 45 -0.02 28.61 -18.84
C GLY A 45 -1.15 29.37 -19.50
N ILE A 46 -2.39 28.97 -19.22
CA ILE A 46 -3.55 29.81 -19.50
C ILE A 46 -3.81 30.62 -18.23
N GLN A 47 -3.36 31.89 -18.25
CA GLN A 47 -3.87 32.91 -17.34
C GLN A 47 -5.31 33.19 -17.73
N ILE A 48 -6.28 32.67 -16.98
CA ILE A 48 -7.68 33.09 -17.09
C ILE A 48 -7.92 34.16 -16.03
N LYS A 49 -7.72 35.42 -16.42
CA LYS A 49 -8.22 36.59 -15.71
C LYS A 49 -9.69 36.74 -16.05
N GLY A 50 -10.57 36.16 -15.23
CA GLY A 50 -12.03 36.23 -15.37
C GLY A 50 -12.64 37.13 -14.31
N THR A 51 -13.06 38.32 -14.72
CA THR A 51 -13.89 39.28 -13.99
C THR A 51 -15.30 38.73 -13.73
N ALA A 52 -15.86 39.13 -12.59
CA ALA A 52 -17.22 38.84 -12.10
C ALA A 52 -18.35 39.18 -13.08
N PRO A 53 -19.55 38.62 -12.86
CA PRO A 53 -20.63 39.49 -12.38
C PRO A 53 -21.41 38.93 -11.18
N GLN A 54 -21.71 39.82 -10.24
CA GLN A 54 -22.72 39.64 -9.20
C GLN A 54 -24.13 39.56 -9.82
N PRO A 55 -25.04 38.80 -9.19
CA PRO A 55 -26.44 39.18 -9.13
C PRO A 55 -26.85 39.51 -7.69
N ALA A 56 -27.63 40.58 -7.58
CA ALA A 56 -28.14 41.17 -6.36
C ALA A 56 -29.33 40.38 -5.76
N VAL A 57 -29.35 40.39 -4.42
CA VAL A 57 -30.42 40.25 -3.37
C VAL A 57 -31.88 39.89 -3.76
N PRO A 58 -32.66 39.23 -2.87
CA PRO A 58 -33.31 39.95 -1.76
C PRO A 58 -33.33 39.27 -0.36
N VAL A 59 -33.26 40.16 0.62
CA VAL A 59 -33.65 40.20 2.03
C VAL A 59 -34.82 39.29 2.49
N ALA A 60 -34.61 38.61 3.64
CA ALA A 60 -35.58 38.44 4.74
C ALA A 60 -34.76 38.09 6.01
N ALA A 61 -34.57 38.97 7.00
CA ALA A 61 -35.48 39.50 8.03
C ALA A 61 -35.83 38.49 9.15
N ASN A 62 -35.26 38.78 10.33
CA ASN A 62 -35.72 38.53 11.71
C ASN A 62 -35.66 37.12 12.33
N GLY A 63 -34.86 37.01 13.40
CA GLY A 63 -34.94 35.96 14.41
C GLY A 63 -33.96 36.22 15.57
N HIS A 64 -34.37 37.08 16.50
CA HIS A 64 -33.66 37.40 17.74
C HIS A 64 -33.43 36.15 18.61
N GLY A 65 -32.24 36.04 19.20
CA GLY A 65 -31.91 35.03 20.20
C GLY A 65 -30.64 35.40 20.96
N GLN A 66 -30.74 36.45 21.77
CA GLN A 66 -29.78 36.75 22.84
C GLN A 66 -29.70 35.56 23.81
N ALA A 67 -28.48 35.15 24.17
CA ALA A 67 -28.01 35.13 25.56
C ALA A 67 -26.56 34.60 25.62
N ALA A 68 -25.62 35.48 25.95
CA ALA A 68 -24.43 35.10 26.71
C ALA A 68 -24.82 35.09 28.20
N PRO A 69 -24.16 34.29 29.05
CA PRO A 69 -23.10 34.94 29.84
C PRO A 69 -21.88 34.05 30.18
N ARG A 70 -20.74 34.76 30.29
CA ARG A 70 -19.65 34.68 31.28
C ARG A 70 -19.16 33.32 31.84
N ALA A 71 -17.87 33.07 31.55
CA ALA A 71 -16.74 32.56 32.36
C ALA A 71 -16.96 32.11 33.84
N PRO A 72 -16.10 31.20 34.35
CA PRO A 72 -14.82 31.69 34.90
C PRO A 72 -13.57 30.85 34.56
N ALA A 73 -12.44 31.53 34.67
CA ALA A 73 -11.11 30.97 34.71
C ALA A 73 -10.95 29.98 35.88
N GLN A 74 -10.34 28.82 35.62
CA GLN A 74 -9.61 28.06 36.64
C GLN A 74 -8.13 28.10 36.32
N ALA A 75 -7.45 28.97 37.08
CA ALA A 75 -6.05 28.84 37.38
C ALA A 75 -5.87 27.70 38.41
N GLY A 76 -4.82 26.88 38.24
CA GLY A 76 -4.22 26.17 39.36
C GLY A 76 -3.80 24.74 39.08
N ARG A 77 -2.47 24.50 39.22
CA ARG A 77 -1.81 23.26 39.70
C ARG A 77 -1.97 21.99 38.84
N ALA A 78 -0.94 21.21 38.53
CA ALA A 78 0.45 21.18 38.97
C ALA A 78 1.28 20.43 37.91
N LYS A 79 2.53 20.84 37.72
CA LYS A 79 3.58 19.98 37.17
C LYS A 79 3.86 18.86 38.19
N PRO A 80 3.76 17.57 37.83
CA PRO A 80 4.56 16.55 38.49
C PRO A 80 5.94 16.57 37.86
N SER A 81 6.85 17.33 38.47
CA SER A 81 8.25 16.94 38.51
C SER A 81 8.33 15.75 39.45
N SER A 82 8.65 14.56 38.94
CA SER A 82 9.55 13.67 39.67
C SER A 82 10.28 12.70 38.74
N PRO A 83 11.58 12.52 38.98
CA PRO A 83 12.47 11.66 38.22
C PRO A 83 12.34 10.21 38.71
N CYS A 84 12.45 9.25 37.81
CA CYS A 84 12.94 7.93 38.19
C CYS A 84 13.50 7.25 36.94
N GLN A 85 14.79 7.48 36.70
CA GLN A 85 15.58 6.55 35.90
C GLN A 85 15.51 5.18 36.58
N PRO A 86 15.14 4.10 35.86
CA PRO A 86 15.42 2.77 36.35
C PRO A 86 16.94 2.58 36.40
N PRO A 87 17.47 1.89 37.42
CA PRO A 87 18.88 1.54 37.48
C PRO A 87 19.25 0.73 36.23
N ALA A 88 20.41 1.04 35.66
CA ALA A 88 21.02 0.26 34.61
C ALA A 88 21.14 -1.19 35.09
N GLN A 89 20.26 -2.06 34.59
CA GLN A 89 20.48 -3.49 34.66
C GLN A 89 21.67 -3.80 33.76
N THR A 90 22.82 -4.00 34.41
CA THR A 90 23.91 -4.81 33.90
C THR A 90 23.35 -6.12 33.38
N ARG A 91 23.19 -6.21 32.06
CA ARG A 91 22.91 -7.47 31.38
C ARG A 91 24.10 -8.41 31.66
N PRO A 92 23.87 -9.65 32.10
CA PRO A 92 24.91 -10.67 32.10
C PRO A 92 25.41 -10.84 30.66
N ALA A 93 26.72 -10.98 30.52
CA ALA A 93 27.40 -11.22 29.27
C ALA A 93 26.79 -12.44 28.56
N THR A 94 26.08 -12.18 27.47
CA THR A 94 25.69 -13.23 26.52
C THR A 94 26.98 -13.86 25.98
N PRO A 95 27.12 -15.21 25.99
CA PRO A 95 28.25 -15.87 25.36
C PRO A 95 28.28 -15.56 23.85
N PRO A 96 29.47 -15.50 23.24
CA PRO A 96 29.62 -15.24 21.81
C PRO A 96 28.94 -16.37 21.03
N SER A 97 27.86 -16.03 20.33
CA SER A 97 27.27 -16.92 19.33
C SER A 97 28.24 -17.02 18.14
N PRO A 98 28.56 -18.23 17.66
CA PRO A 98 29.50 -18.41 16.56
C PRO A 98 28.98 -17.74 15.29
N SER A 99 29.83 -16.89 14.73
CA SER A 99 29.67 -16.22 13.44
C SER A 99 29.36 -17.24 12.33
N PRO A 100 28.23 -17.16 11.63
CA PRO A 100 28.12 -17.78 10.32
C PRO A 100 28.98 -16.98 9.35
N MET A 101 30.00 -17.65 8.81
CA MET A 101 30.87 -17.11 7.78
C MET A 101 30.07 -16.49 6.63
N SER A 102 30.49 -15.28 6.29
CA SER A 102 30.14 -14.53 5.10
C SER A 102 30.08 -15.42 3.85
N ARG A 103 28.86 -15.69 3.37
CA ARG A 103 28.67 -16.03 1.96
C ARG A 103 28.17 -14.77 1.28
N ALA A 104 29.06 -14.18 0.49
CA ALA A 104 28.86 -12.98 -0.30
C ALA A 104 27.47 -12.96 -0.97
N SER A 105 26.61 -12.05 -0.51
CA SER A 105 25.42 -11.63 -1.23
C SER A 105 25.70 -10.23 -1.76
N SER A 106 26.23 -10.23 -2.99
CA SER A 106 26.47 -9.05 -3.80
C SER A 106 25.13 -8.48 -4.27
N GLY A 107 25.02 -7.15 -4.27
CA GLY A 107 24.14 -6.45 -5.21
C GLY A 107 22.79 -6.04 -4.67
N GLU A 108 22.83 -5.06 -3.76
CA GLU A 108 21.80 -4.04 -3.62
C GLU A 108 21.47 -3.43 -5.00
N SER A 109 20.23 -3.56 -5.48
CA SER A 109 19.51 -2.53 -6.27
C SER A 109 18.14 -3.01 -6.77
N ARG A 110 17.10 -2.45 -6.14
CA ARG A 110 15.95 -1.82 -6.83
C ARG A 110 14.98 -2.73 -7.60
N THR A 111 14.21 -3.53 -6.86
CA THR A 111 12.85 -3.94 -7.26
C THR A 111 11.88 -2.77 -7.10
N GLN A 112 11.90 -1.85 -8.07
CA GLN A 112 10.76 -0.98 -8.34
C GLN A 112 9.69 -1.86 -9.00
N GLN A 113 8.64 -2.14 -8.25
CA GLN A 113 7.46 -2.83 -8.75
C GLN A 113 6.73 -1.98 -9.79
N GLN A 114 6.37 -2.62 -10.92
CA GLN A 114 5.32 -2.34 -11.93
C GLN A 114 5.68 -1.50 -13.18
N PRO A 115 4.97 -1.64 -14.34
CA PRO A 115 3.78 -2.46 -14.69
C PRO A 115 3.82 -3.27 -16.03
N GLY A 116 2.99 -4.34 -16.12
CA GLY A 116 2.44 -4.98 -17.35
C GLY A 116 3.34 -5.98 -18.11
N THR A 117 2.92 -7.17 -18.58
CA THR A 117 1.62 -7.87 -18.62
C THR A 117 1.88 -9.31 -19.08
N THR A 118 1.65 -10.29 -18.21
CA THR A 118 0.88 -11.51 -18.51
C THR A 118 0.33 -12.04 -17.19
N PRO A 119 -0.98 -12.29 -17.07
CA PRO A 119 -1.56 -12.82 -15.84
C PRO A 119 -1.01 -14.23 -15.63
N SER A 120 -0.10 -14.38 -14.67
CA SER A 120 0.23 -15.70 -14.16
C SER A 120 -1.05 -16.23 -13.52
N SER A 121 -1.75 -17.12 -14.24
CA SER A 121 -2.95 -17.81 -13.79
C SER A 121 -2.65 -18.88 -12.73
N TYR A 122 -1.64 -18.66 -11.89
CA TYR A 122 -1.72 -19.10 -10.51
C TYR A 122 -2.68 -18.16 -9.77
N LEU A 123 -3.95 -18.19 -10.21
CA LEU A 123 -5.11 -18.20 -9.32
C LEU A 123 -4.97 -19.47 -8.46
N ARG A 124 -3.92 -19.50 -7.64
CA ARG A 124 -3.99 -20.17 -6.35
C ARG A 124 -5.16 -19.44 -5.72
N ARG A 125 -6.34 -20.07 -5.72
CA ARG A 125 -7.43 -19.72 -4.83
C ARG A 125 -6.76 -19.73 -3.46
N GLN A 126 -6.21 -18.58 -3.07
CA GLN A 126 -5.78 -18.38 -1.71
C GLN A 126 -7.09 -18.54 -1.00
N TYR A 127 -7.19 -19.72 -0.36
CA TYR A 127 -8.29 -20.17 0.46
C TYR A 127 -9.04 -18.96 0.95
N GLU A 128 -10.35 -18.93 0.70
CA GLU A 128 -11.26 -18.13 1.50
C GLU A 128 -11.02 -18.57 2.94
N VAL A 129 -10.00 -18.00 3.57
CA VAL A 129 -9.74 -18.15 4.98
C VAL A 129 -10.85 -17.33 5.58
N TYR A 130 -11.96 -18.01 5.79
CA TYR A 130 -13.10 -17.47 6.47
C TYR A 130 -12.62 -17.16 7.87
N ASP A 131 -12.39 -15.89 8.12
CA ASP A 131 -12.11 -15.38 9.44
C ASP A 131 -13.47 -15.15 10.09
N GLU A 132 -13.87 -16.01 11.04
CA GLU A 132 -15.23 -16.00 11.60
C GLU A 132 -15.64 -14.62 12.13
N ASP A 133 -14.66 -13.88 12.67
CA ASP A 133 -14.83 -12.54 13.22
C ASP A 133 -15.01 -11.49 12.12
N ARG A 134 -14.30 -11.63 10.99
CA ARG A 134 -14.23 -10.60 9.93
C ARG A 134 -15.06 -10.91 8.69
N GLY A 135 -15.56 -12.14 8.56
CA GLY A 135 -16.29 -12.64 7.41
C GLY A 135 -15.40 -12.98 6.22
N ARG A 136 -16.01 -13.10 5.05
CA ARG A 136 -15.30 -13.43 3.81
C ARG A 136 -14.38 -12.30 3.38
N HIS A 137 -13.24 -12.69 2.82
CA HIS A 137 -12.38 -11.77 2.08
C HIS A 137 -13.13 -11.26 0.86
N VAL A 138 -13.14 -9.93 0.65
CA VAL A 138 -13.82 -9.30 -0.48
C VAL A 138 -12.82 -8.90 -1.55
N PHE A 139 -11.78 -8.13 -1.18
CA PHE A 139 -10.75 -7.69 -2.12
C PHE A 139 -9.44 -7.33 -1.44
N SER A 140 -8.38 -7.22 -2.25
CA SER A 140 -7.08 -6.71 -1.80
C SER A 140 -6.65 -5.54 -2.69
N VAL A 141 -6.14 -4.47 -2.09
CA VAL A 141 -5.67 -3.28 -2.82
C VAL A 141 -4.27 -2.88 -2.36
N ASN A 142 -3.39 -2.55 -3.31
CA ASN A 142 -2.04 -2.08 -3.02
C ASN A 142 -2.05 -0.55 -2.86
N ILE A 143 -1.74 -0.06 -1.67
CA ILE A 143 -1.70 1.39 -1.38
C ILE A 143 -0.25 1.88 -1.36
N PRO A 144 0.10 2.91 -2.14
CA PRO A 144 1.42 3.52 -2.08
C PRO A 144 1.60 4.30 -0.78
N TYR A 145 2.66 4.00 -0.03
CA TYR A 145 3.01 4.73 1.19
C TYR A 145 4.32 5.52 1.05
N SER A 146 5.20 5.14 0.13
CA SER A 146 6.38 5.91 -0.26
C SER A 146 6.66 5.74 -1.74
N GLU A 147 7.58 6.53 -2.29
CA GLU A 147 7.97 6.42 -3.69
C GLU A 147 8.47 5.01 -4.02
N GLY A 148 7.79 4.37 -4.98
CA GLY A 148 8.10 3.00 -5.40
C GLY A 148 7.78 1.89 -4.39
N ARG A 149 7.09 2.17 -3.27
CA ARG A 149 6.70 1.14 -2.29
C ARG A 149 5.19 1.12 -2.04
N PHE A 150 4.65 -0.09 -1.97
CA PHE A 150 3.24 -0.36 -1.81
C PHE A 150 3.02 -1.37 -0.69
N SER A 151 1.91 -1.25 0.01
CA SER A 151 1.49 -2.25 1.00
C SER A 151 0.05 -2.72 0.69
N PRO A 152 -0.18 -4.05 0.67
CA PRO A 152 -1.52 -4.57 0.45
C PRO A 152 -2.41 -4.32 1.67
N ILE A 153 -3.66 -3.97 1.42
CA ILE A 153 -4.75 -4.01 2.39
C ILE A 153 -5.74 -5.07 1.95
N HIS A 154 -6.01 -6.03 2.83
CA HIS A 154 -7.05 -7.02 2.65
C HIS A 154 -8.33 -6.54 3.34
N VAL A 155 -9.43 -6.49 2.61
CA VAL A 155 -10.74 -6.03 3.11
C VAL A 155 -11.69 -7.21 3.18
N HIS A 156 -12.36 -7.35 4.32
CA HIS A 156 -13.37 -8.37 4.58
C HIS A 156 -14.77 -7.74 4.68
N GLU A 157 -15.77 -8.62 4.62
CA GLU A 157 -17.18 -8.26 4.60
C GLU A 157 -17.61 -7.48 5.85
N LYS A 158 -17.15 -7.88 7.04
CA LYS A 158 -17.51 -7.23 8.32
C LYS A 158 -16.52 -6.15 8.76
N ASP A 159 -15.48 -5.86 7.98
CA ASP A 159 -14.48 -4.85 8.35
C ASP A 159 -15.09 -3.44 8.44
N ASP A 160 -14.81 -2.75 9.55
CA ASP A 160 -15.02 -1.30 9.70
C ASP A 160 -13.93 -0.56 8.92
N LEU A 161 -14.31 -0.02 7.76
CA LEU A 161 -13.38 0.65 6.85
C LEU A 161 -12.76 1.92 7.45
N GLY A 162 -13.41 2.56 8.42
CA GLY A 162 -12.86 3.70 9.15
C GLY A 162 -11.70 3.28 10.04
N LYS A 163 -11.93 2.24 10.87
CA LYS A 163 -10.88 1.69 11.74
C LYS A 163 -9.74 1.07 10.94
N LEU A 164 -10.05 0.38 9.84
CA LEU A 164 -9.04 -0.23 8.96
C LEU A 164 -8.15 0.83 8.31
N ALA A 165 -8.75 1.89 7.75
CA ALA A 165 -8.01 3.01 7.15
C ALA A 165 -7.14 3.74 8.19
N ALA A 166 -7.68 4.01 9.37
CA ALA A 166 -6.94 4.63 10.46
C ALA A 166 -5.77 3.76 10.95
N LYS A 167 -5.99 2.44 11.11
CA LYS A 167 -4.94 1.48 11.49
C LYS A 167 -3.83 1.46 10.45
N PHE A 168 -4.17 1.38 9.17
CA PHE A 168 -3.19 1.40 8.08
C PHE A 168 -2.42 2.73 8.03
N ALA A 169 -3.12 3.85 8.11
CA ALA A 169 -2.50 5.18 8.11
C ALA A 169 -1.54 5.35 9.31
N ARG A 170 -1.87 4.78 10.48
CA ARG A 170 -1.00 4.79 11.65
C ARG A 170 0.27 3.96 11.45
N ILE A 171 0.14 2.72 10.95
CA ILE A 171 1.28 1.82 10.71
C ILE A 171 2.27 2.43 9.71
N TRP A 172 1.76 3.02 8.63
CA TRP A 172 2.58 3.57 7.55
C TRP A 172 2.81 5.09 7.65
N ARG A 173 2.41 5.73 8.75
CA ARG A 173 2.56 7.18 9.01
C ARG A 173 1.95 8.08 7.93
N LEU A 174 0.79 7.70 7.40
CA LEU A 174 0.05 8.39 6.33
C LEU A 174 -1.15 9.23 6.84
N HIS A 175 -0.99 9.94 7.95
CA HIS A 175 -2.10 10.64 8.62
C HIS A 175 -2.89 11.59 7.69
N SER A 176 -2.20 12.34 6.83
CA SER A 176 -2.84 13.27 5.89
C SER A 176 -3.64 12.58 4.77
N LYS A 177 -3.44 11.27 4.56
CA LYS A 177 -4.08 10.49 3.48
C LYS A 177 -5.18 9.56 3.99
N GLU A 178 -5.42 9.49 5.30
CA GLU A 178 -6.40 8.57 5.90
C GLU A 178 -7.79 8.69 5.27
N GLN A 179 -8.33 9.91 5.16
CA GLN A 179 -9.65 10.15 4.56
C GLN A 179 -9.71 9.78 3.07
N ARG A 180 -8.60 9.89 2.35
CA ARG A 180 -8.50 9.44 0.95
C ARG A 180 -8.54 7.92 0.87
N ILE A 181 -7.79 7.24 1.73
CA ILE A 181 -7.78 5.77 1.82
C ILE A 181 -9.17 5.26 2.17
N LYS A 182 -9.82 5.83 3.20
CA LYS A 182 -11.19 5.47 3.61
C LYS A 182 -12.18 5.58 2.44
N ARG A 183 -12.23 6.73 1.75
CA ARG A 183 -13.13 6.94 0.60
C ARG A 183 -12.89 5.93 -0.52
N MET A 184 -11.62 5.62 -0.82
CA MET A 184 -11.26 4.62 -1.82
C MET A 184 -11.78 3.22 -1.45
N LEU A 185 -11.56 2.79 -0.20
CA LEU A 185 -12.02 1.48 0.28
C LEU A 185 -13.55 1.38 0.28
N VAL A 186 -14.26 2.43 0.70
CA VAL A 186 -15.74 2.48 0.67
C VAL A 186 -16.25 2.33 -0.76
N LYS A 187 -15.68 3.09 -1.71
CA LYS A 187 -16.07 3.03 -3.11
C LYS A 187 -15.84 1.62 -3.70
N MET A 188 -14.69 1.02 -3.46
CA MET A 188 -14.40 -0.34 -3.95
C MET A 188 -15.31 -1.39 -3.31
N LYS A 189 -15.58 -1.29 -2.00
CA LYS A 189 -16.47 -2.22 -1.30
C LYS A 189 -17.91 -2.13 -1.83
N ALA A 190 -18.42 -0.93 -2.10
CA ALA A 190 -19.74 -0.74 -2.70
C ALA A 190 -19.81 -1.43 -4.07
N VAL A 191 -18.84 -1.19 -4.95
CA VAL A 191 -18.80 -1.82 -6.28
C VAL A 191 -18.71 -3.35 -6.21
N MET A 192 -17.96 -3.91 -5.26
CA MET A 192 -17.81 -5.37 -5.14
C MET A 192 -19.00 -6.07 -4.46
N LEU A 193 -19.85 -5.34 -3.73
CA LEU A 193 -21.03 -5.92 -3.04
C LEU A 193 -22.34 -5.66 -3.79
N GLU A 194 -22.45 -4.57 -4.55
CA GLU A 194 -23.67 -4.20 -5.29
C GLU A 194 -23.81 -4.90 -6.66
N ASP A 195 -22.81 -5.68 -7.07
CA ASP A 195 -22.88 -6.56 -8.25
C ASP A 195 -23.06 -8.03 -7.81
N PRO A 196 -24.26 -8.44 -7.34
CA PRO A 196 -24.59 -9.85 -7.27
C PRO A 196 -24.82 -10.34 -8.70
N LEU A 197 -23.78 -10.92 -9.30
CA LEU A 197 -23.86 -11.69 -10.55
C LEU A 197 -24.93 -12.79 -10.47
#